data_AF-A0A7S1D419-F1
#
_entry.id   AF-A0A7S1D419-F1
#
_cell.length_a   1.000
_cell.length_b   1.000
_cell.length_c   1.000
_cell.angle_alpha   90.00
_cell.angle_beta   90.00
_cell.angle_gamma   90.00
#
_symmetry.space_group_name_H-M   'P 1'
#
loop_
_entity.id
_entity.type
_entity.pdbx_description
1 polymer ?
#
loop_
_entity_poly.entity_id
_entity_poly.type
_entity_poly.pdbx_seq_one_letter_code
_entity_poly.pdbx_strand_id
1 'polypeptide(L)'
;NLFRADLGGDINDDNPGEELNRFKEEDIGKHWGYPYCFSEFFIDQPIGEGAGSVWAWASFLDQPAPDFFAGDTVTDQTCRDSTIPAELAMQAHSAPLGIAFYKWQSSASRPAEC
;
A
#
# COMPACT_ATOMS: atom_id res chain seq x y z
N ASN A 1 11.83 13.91 2.05
CA ASN A 1 10.65 14.47 2.73
C ASN A 1 9.47 14.32 1.80
N LEU A 2 8.36 13.72 2.26
CA LEU A 2 7.16 13.50 1.45
C LEU A 2 6.21 14.68 1.63
N PHE A 3 6.10 15.52 0.60
CA PHE A 3 5.25 16.71 0.62
C PHE A 3 4.30 16.72 -0.58
N ARG A 4 3.00 16.82 -0.30
CA ARG A 4 1.90 16.94 -1.27
C ARG A 4 0.95 18.03 -0.76
N ALA A 5 1.03 19.23 -1.34
CA ALA A 5 0.25 20.38 -0.89
C ALA A 5 -1.27 20.12 -0.93
N ASP A 6 -1.71 19.34 -1.92
CA ASP A 6 -3.07 18.92 -2.12
C ASP A 6 -3.56 17.86 -1.12
N LEU A 7 -2.62 17.17 -0.43
CA LEU A 7 -2.90 16.16 0.60
C LEU A 7 -2.64 16.67 2.03
N GLY A 8 -2.54 17.99 2.23
CA GLY A 8 -2.31 18.59 3.55
C GLY A 8 -0.87 19.01 3.84
N GLY A 9 0.05 18.87 2.87
CA GLY A 9 1.43 19.35 2.96
C GLY A 9 2.42 18.23 3.27
N ASP A 10 3.16 18.37 4.38
CA ASP A 10 4.10 17.34 4.82
C ASP A 10 3.33 16.23 5.51
N ILE A 11 3.33 15.05 4.90
CA ILE A 11 2.56 13.89 5.35
C ILE A 11 3.47 12.71 5.71
N ASN A 12 4.78 12.94 5.81
CA ASN A 12 5.77 11.88 5.97
C ASN A 12 5.67 11.12 7.30
N ASP A 13 5.23 11.77 8.38
CA ASP A 13 5.24 11.14 9.70
C ASP A 13 4.28 9.94 9.80
N ASP A 14 3.15 10.02 9.09
CA ASP A 14 2.13 8.97 9.05
C ASP A 14 1.94 8.34 7.66
N ASN A 15 2.76 8.70 6.66
CA ASN A 15 2.74 8.10 5.32
C ASN A 15 4.14 7.99 4.68
N PRO A 16 4.34 7.08 3.72
CA PRO A 16 3.39 6.06 3.25
C PRO A 16 3.19 4.96 4.29
N GLY A 17 2.05 4.27 4.20
CA GLY A 17 1.79 3.09 5.00
C GLY A 17 2.72 1.95 4.64
N GLU A 18 3.10 1.16 5.64
CA GLU A 18 3.74 -0.13 5.42
C GLU A 18 2.68 -1.13 4.93
N GLU A 19 3.03 -2.10 4.09
CA GLU A 19 2.03 -2.89 3.35
C GLU A 19 2.12 -4.39 3.65
N LEU A 20 0.97 -5.05 3.79
CA LEU A 20 0.85 -6.51 3.63
C LEU A 20 0.34 -6.82 2.23
N ASN A 21 1.25 -7.17 1.34
CA ASN A 21 0.93 -7.53 -0.04
C ASN A 21 0.72 -9.04 -0.21
N ARG A 22 -0.34 -9.42 -0.93
CA ARG A 22 -0.65 -10.82 -1.24
C ARG A 22 -0.36 -11.13 -2.70
N PHE A 23 0.57 -12.05 -2.91
CA PHE A 23 0.95 -12.53 -4.24
C PHE A 23 0.13 -13.77 -4.59
N LYS A 24 -0.76 -13.64 -5.58
CA LYS A 24 -1.54 -14.76 -6.12
C LYS A 24 -0.99 -15.21 -7.46
N GLU A 25 -1.24 -16.46 -7.83
CA GLU A 25 -0.80 -17.02 -9.12
C GLU A 25 -1.44 -16.29 -10.31
N GLU A 26 -2.69 -15.83 -10.17
CA GLU A 26 -3.41 -15.01 -11.16
C GLU A 26 -2.84 -13.59 -11.36
N ASP A 27 -1.91 -13.16 -10.50
CA ASP A 27 -1.29 -11.83 -10.49
C ASP A 27 0.16 -11.83 -10.98
N ILE A 28 0.64 -12.94 -11.54
CA ILE A 28 1.99 -13.02 -12.11
C ILE A 28 2.17 -11.93 -13.18
N GLY A 29 3.25 -11.16 -13.05
CA GLY A 29 3.60 -10.07 -13.97
C GLY A 29 2.92 -8.72 -13.68
N LYS A 30 2.02 -8.67 -12.68
CA LYS A 30 1.42 -7.40 -12.19
C LYS A 30 2.30 -6.73 -11.13
N HIS A 31 1.91 -5.54 -10.67
CA HIS A 31 2.70 -4.72 -9.76
C HIS A 31 1.90 -4.14 -8.59
N TRP A 32 2.61 -3.83 -7.50
CA TRP A 32 2.11 -3.24 -6.25
C TRP A 32 2.48 -1.76 -6.09
N GLY A 33 2.88 -1.08 -7.20
CA GLY A 33 2.88 0.39 -7.28
C GLY A 33 4.27 1.05 -7.28
N TYR A 34 5.23 0.53 -6.52
CA TYR A 34 6.59 1.11 -6.47
C TYR A 34 7.24 1.21 -7.87
N PRO A 35 7.95 2.32 -8.20
CA PRO A 35 8.24 3.52 -7.40
C PRO A 35 7.22 4.65 -7.53
N TYR A 36 6.11 4.44 -8.24
CA TYR A 36 5.20 5.50 -8.66
C TYR A 36 4.02 5.71 -7.72
N CYS A 37 3.57 4.64 -7.05
CA CYS A 37 2.35 4.62 -6.25
C CYS A 37 2.60 4.01 -4.87
N PHE A 38 1.96 4.56 -3.83
CA PHE A 38 2.12 4.14 -2.44
C PHE A 38 0.79 4.18 -1.70
N SER A 39 0.60 3.29 -0.72
CA SER A 39 -0.59 3.29 0.13
C SER A 39 -0.58 4.39 1.20
N GLU A 40 -1.73 5.04 1.38
CA GLU A 40 -2.06 5.86 2.54
C GLU A 40 -2.16 4.99 3.78
N PHE A 41 -1.63 5.46 4.90
CA PHE A 41 -2.02 4.98 6.21
C PHE A 41 -2.95 5.98 6.89
N PHE A 42 -2.60 7.27 6.89
CA PHE A 42 -3.45 8.32 7.46
C PHE A 42 -3.28 9.67 6.77
N ILE A 43 -4.34 10.14 6.10
CA ILE A 43 -4.48 11.55 5.69
C ILE A 43 -5.75 12.10 6.33
N ASP A 44 -5.69 13.32 6.85
CA ASP A 44 -6.83 13.96 7.51
C ASP A 44 -8.04 14.08 6.57
N GLN A 45 -9.22 13.83 7.13
CA GLN A 45 -10.48 14.10 6.44
C GLN A 45 -10.70 15.61 6.29
N PRO A 46 -11.31 16.09 5.18
CA PRO A 46 -11.99 15.30 4.15
C PRO A 46 -11.09 14.89 2.96
N ILE A 47 -9.76 15.03 3.08
CA ILE A 47 -8.84 14.83 1.95
C ILE A 47 -8.47 13.36 1.80
N GLY A 48 -8.14 12.69 2.91
CA GLY A 48 -7.77 11.27 2.90
C GLY A 48 -8.89 10.36 2.40
N GLU A 49 -8.50 9.27 1.74
CA GLU A 49 -9.44 8.23 1.28
C GLU A 49 -9.42 7.01 2.22
N GLY A 50 -8.61 7.04 3.28
CA GLY A 50 -8.50 5.99 4.28
C GLY A 50 -7.33 5.04 4.04
N ALA A 51 -6.96 4.31 5.09
CA ALA A 51 -5.81 3.40 5.07
C ALA A 51 -5.94 2.34 3.96
N GLY A 52 -4.88 2.20 3.16
CA GLY A 52 -4.80 1.31 2.00
C GLY A 52 -5.09 1.97 0.66
N SER A 53 -5.71 3.17 0.65
CA SER A 53 -5.94 3.94 -0.56
C SER A 53 -4.61 4.29 -1.24
N VAL A 54 -4.53 4.13 -2.55
CA VAL A 54 -3.28 4.27 -3.30
C VAL A 54 -3.18 5.68 -3.89
N TRP A 55 -2.02 6.30 -3.71
CA TRP A 55 -1.71 7.66 -4.17
C TRP A 55 -0.44 7.67 -5.02
N ALA A 56 -0.35 8.62 -5.95
CA ALA A 56 0.87 8.85 -6.71
C ALA A 56 1.95 9.50 -5.83
N TRP A 57 3.19 9.09 -6.04
CA TRP A 57 4.34 9.70 -5.39
C TRP A 57 4.61 11.09 -5.97
N ALA A 58 4.92 12.06 -5.10
CA ALA A 58 5.02 13.47 -5.46
C ALA A 58 5.99 13.78 -6.62
N SER A 59 7.12 13.08 -6.70
CA SER A 59 8.10 13.31 -7.78
C SER A 59 7.69 12.73 -9.14
N PHE A 60 6.68 11.86 -9.16
CA PHE A 60 6.16 11.25 -10.38
C PHE A 60 4.78 11.79 -10.78
N LEU A 61 4.09 12.49 -9.88
CA LEU A 61 2.79 13.10 -10.18
C LEU A 61 2.89 13.97 -11.45
N ASP A 62 1.93 13.78 -12.36
CA ASP A 62 1.83 14.45 -13.66
C ASP A 62 3.00 14.19 -14.62
N GLN A 63 3.87 13.20 -14.32
CA GLN A 63 4.91 12.74 -15.25
C GLN A 63 4.36 11.65 -16.18
N PRO A 64 5.01 11.40 -17.35
CA PRO A 64 4.64 10.29 -18.21
C PRO A 64 4.61 8.96 -17.44
N ALA A 65 3.51 8.24 -17.58
CA ALA A 65 3.36 6.94 -16.95
C ALA A 65 4.23 5.89 -17.68
N PRO A 66 4.73 4.88 -16.96
CA PRO A 66 5.40 3.76 -17.61
C PRO A 66 4.39 2.91 -18.40
N ASP A 67 4.88 2.20 -19.43
CA ASP A 67 4.04 1.40 -20.35
C ASP A 67 3.17 0.31 -19.68
N PHE A 68 3.43 -0.01 -18.42
CA PHE A 68 2.66 -0.99 -17.65
C PHE A 68 1.47 -0.38 -16.88
N PHE A 69 1.29 0.94 -16.92
CA PHE A 69 0.12 1.62 -16.35
C PHE A 69 -1.03 1.71 -17.36
N ALA A 70 -2.25 1.77 -16.84
CA ALA A 70 -3.47 1.91 -17.64
C ALA A 70 -3.75 3.35 -18.11
N GLY A 71 -2.73 4.21 -18.22
CA GLY A 71 -2.86 5.61 -18.63
C GLY A 71 -1.52 6.22 -19.04
N ASP A 72 -1.56 7.41 -19.63
CA ASP A 72 -0.38 8.08 -20.20
C ASP A 72 0.41 8.92 -19.18
N THR A 73 -0.17 9.17 -18.00
CA THR A 73 0.39 10.07 -16.99
C THR A 73 0.17 9.48 -15.60
N VAL A 74 1.15 9.61 -14.71
CA VAL A 74 1.01 9.16 -13.32
C VAL A 74 0.12 10.14 -12.57
N THR A 75 -1.08 9.69 -12.23
CA THR A 75 -2.04 10.40 -11.39
C THR A 75 -2.47 9.48 -10.24
N ASP A 76 -3.09 10.03 -9.20
CA ASP A 76 -3.65 9.21 -8.12
C ASP A 76 -4.67 8.19 -8.67
N GLN A 77 -5.47 8.59 -9.67
CA GLN A 77 -6.41 7.70 -10.33
C GLN A 77 -5.71 6.58 -11.11
N THR A 78 -4.69 6.91 -11.91
CA THR A 78 -3.92 5.90 -12.66
C THR A 78 -3.24 4.92 -11.71
N CYS A 79 -2.77 5.39 -10.55
CA CYS A 79 -2.22 4.55 -9.51
C CYS A 79 -3.25 3.56 -8.95
N ARG A 80 -4.47 4.03 -8.65
CA ARG A 80 -5.58 3.16 -8.21
C ARG A 80 -6.02 2.15 -9.26
N ASP A 81 -5.95 2.51 -10.54
CA ASP A 81 -6.38 1.65 -11.64
C ASP A 81 -5.33 0.61 -12.05
N SER A 82 -4.03 0.93 -11.86
CA SER A 82 -2.94 0.08 -12.35
C SER A 82 -2.34 -0.81 -11.25
N THR A 83 -2.47 -0.43 -9.98
CA THR A 83 -1.79 -1.09 -8.86
C THR A 83 -2.69 -2.14 -8.19
N ILE A 84 -2.12 -3.30 -7.87
CA ILE A 84 -2.78 -4.22 -6.93
C ILE A 84 -2.65 -3.62 -5.52
N PRO A 85 -3.76 -3.32 -4.83
CA PRO A 85 -3.70 -2.75 -3.49
C PRO A 85 -3.20 -3.77 -2.47
N ALA A 86 -2.61 -3.26 -1.38
CA ALA A 86 -2.27 -4.06 -0.23
C ALA A 86 -3.54 -4.67 0.42
N GLU A 87 -3.41 -5.85 1.02
CA GLU A 87 -4.50 -6.44 1.82
C GLU A 87 -4.68 -5.69 3.16
N LEU A 88 -3.62 -5.04 3.64
CA LEU A 88 -3.62 -4.24 4.85
C LEU A 88 -2.51 -3.18 4.77
N ALA A 89 -2.84 -1.94 5.13
CA ALA A 89 -1.87 -0.89 5.43
C ALA A 89 -1.58 -0.86 6.94
N MET A 90 -0.31 -0.66 7.29
CA MET A 90 0.22 -0.57 8.64
C MET A 90 0.88 0.80 8.84
N GLN A 91 1.09 1.17 10.10
CA GLN A 91 1.66 2.47 10.45
C GLN A 91 3.01 2.70 9.76
N ALA A 92 3.16 3.91 9.20
CA ALA A 92 4.34 4.32 8.46
C ALA A 92 5.62 4.13 9.28
N HIS A 93 6.69 3.68 8.64
CA HIS A 93 8.01 3.48 9.25
C HIS A 93 8.06 2.45 10.40
N SER A 94 7.01 1.63 10.58
CA SER A 94 7.01 0.53 11.55
C SER A 94 7.97 -0.61 11.19
N ALA A 95 8.45 -0.65 9.94
CA ALA A 95 9.48 -1.55 9.45
C ALA A 95 9.23 -3.04 9.76
N PRO A 96 8.14 -3.64 9.25
CA PRO A 96 7.85 -5.05 9.47
C PRO A 96 8.91 -5.95 8.80
N LEU A 97 9.65 -6.72 9.61
CA LEU A 97 10.74 -7.59 9.12
C LEU A 97 10.36 -9.08 9.00
N GLY A 98 9.12 -9.44 9.34
CA GLY A 98 8.66 -10.83 9.25
C GLY A 98 7.18 -10.99 9.55
N ILE A 99 6.61 -12.08 9.04
CA ILE A 99 5.20 -12.46 9.24
C ILE A 99 5.12 -13.96 9.53
N ALA A 100 4.28 -14.34 10.50
CA ALA A 100 3.98 -15.74 10.80
C ALA A 100 2.49 -15.89 11.10
N PHE A 101 1.85 -16.86 10.45
CA PHE A 101 0.44 -17.17 10.67
C PHE A 101 0.30 -18.24 11.76
N TYR A 102 -0.60 -17.99 12.71
CA TYR A 102 -0.93 -18.97 13.73
C TYR A 102 -1.59 -20.20 13.09
N LYS A 103 -0.96 -21.37 13.23
CA LYS A 103 -1.53 -22.65 12.80
C LYS A 103 -2.52 -23.13 13.86
N TRP A 104 -3.77 -22.67 13.76
CA TRP A 104 -4.80 -23.10 14.68
C TRP A 104 -4.98 -24.63 14.67
N GLN A 105 -5.09 -25.19 15.86
CA GLN A 105 -5.46 -26.59 16.09
C GLN A 105 -6.68 -26.64 17.00
N SER A 106 -7.64 -27.48 16.65
CA SER A 106 -8.80 -27.76 17.49
C SER A 106 -8.35 -28.36 18.82
N SER A 107 -9.17 -28.22 19.85
CA SER A 107 -8.87 -28.78 21.18
C SER A 107 -8.58 -30.28 21.14
N ALA A 108 -9.17 -31.01 20.19
CA ALA A 108 -9.00 -32.45 20.01
C ALA A 108 -7.65 -32.85 19.40
N SER A 109 -6.94 -31.94 18.74
CA SER A 109 -5.63 -32.22 18.12
C SER A 109 -4.44 -31.62 18.88
N ARG A 110 -4.69 -30.96 20.02
CA ARG A 110 -3.63 -30.45 20.90
C ARG A 110 -3.06 -31.61 21.73
N PRO A 111 -1.74 -31.64 21.98
CA PRO A 111 -1.16 -32.54 22.98
C PRO A 111 -1.89 -32.36 24.31
N ALA A 112 -2.13 -33.46 25.04
CA ALA A 112 -2.92 -33.43 26.28
C ALA A 112 -2.24 -32.63 27.42
N GLU A 113 -0.96 -32.28 27.29
CA GLU A 113 -0.18 -31.64 28.35
C GLU A 113 0.80 -30.61 27.77
N CYS A 114 0.88 -29.46 28.45
CA CYS A 114 1.99 -28.52 28.42
C CYS A 114 2.84 -28.72 29.68
#